data_AF-A0A165HTC5-F1
#
_entry.id   AF-A0A165HTC5-F1
#
_cell.length_a   1.000
_cell.length_b   1.000
_cell.length_c   1.000
_cell.angle_alpha   90.00
_cell.angle_beta   90.00
_cell.angle_gamma   90.00
#
_symmetry.space_group_name_H-M   'P 1'
#
loop_
_entity.id
_entity.type
_entity.pdbx_description
1 polymer ?
#
loop_
_entity_poly.entity_id
_entity_poly.type
_entity_poly.pdbx_seq_one_letter_code
_entity_poly.pdbx_strand_id
1 'polypeptide(L)'
;MSALIQLRIGHAPLNRHLHRIQCADSPRCPSCGAPSESIRHYLQYCPSYADERWRMRLRLGRRAEKLSTLLYTSRGLDALASYNAKTGRFRNPHSRR
;
A
#
# COMPACT_ATOMS: atom_id res chain seq x y z
N MET A 1 -3.88 -3.75 15.15
CA MET A 1 -2.61 -3.99 14.42
C MET A 1 -2.46 -2.92 13.34
N SER A 2 -1.27 -2.32 13.14
CA SER A 2 -1.10 -1.20 12.19
C SER A 2 -0.98 -1.68 10.74
N ALA A 3 -1.41 -0.85 9.78
CA ALA A 3 -1.30 -1.14 8.36
C ALA A 3 0.16 -1.37 7.90
N LEU A 4 1.12 -0.69 8.54
CA LEU A 4 2.55 -0.86 8.25
C LEU A 4 3.03 -2.28 8.59
N ILE A 5 2.65 -2.81 9.76
CA ILE A 5 3.02 -4.18 10.16
C ILE A 5 2.39 -5.17 9.19
N GLN A 6 1.10 -5.02 8.90
CA GLN A 6 0.39 -5.91 7.97
C GLN A 6 1.00 -5.89 6.56
N LEU A 7 1.48 -4.75 6.07
CA LEU A 7 2.20 -4.66 4.79
C LEU A 7 3.53 -5.44 4.80
N ARG A 8 4.27 -5.43 5.91
CA ARG A 8 5.54 -6.18 6.02
C ARG A 8 5.34 -7.69 5.97
N ILE A 9 4.29 -8.17 6.65
CA ILE A 9 4.04 -9.61 6.78
C ILE A 9 3.15 -10.16 5.65
N GLY A 10 2.68 -9.32 4.72
CA GLY A 10 1.83 -9.79 3.62
C GLY A 10 0.35 -9.97 3.98
N HIS A 11 -0.08 -9.42 5.12
CA HIS A 11 -1.45 -9.50 5.65
C HIS A 11 -2.24 -8.19 5.52
N ALA A 12 -1.71 -7.20 4.79
CA ALA A 12 -2.46 -5.97 4.55
C ALA A 12 -3.77 -6.29 3.81
N PRO A 13 -4.88 -5.58 4.11
CA PRO A 13 -6.19 -5.80 3.50
C PRO A 13 -6.24 -5.21 2.08
N LEU A 14 -5.30 -5.66 1.23
CA LEU A 14 -5.31 -5.47 -0.20
C LEU A 14 -6.07 -6.63 -0.84
N ASN A 15 -6.76 -6.37 -1.94
CA ASN A 15 -7.73 -7.31 -2.48
C ASN A 15 -7.11 -8.65 -2.91
N ARG A 16 -5.83 -8.70 -3.32
CA ARG A 16 -5.16 -9.99 -3.55
C ARG A 16 -5.11 -10.86 -2.29
N HIS A 17 -4.83 -10.26 -1.13
CA HIS A 17 -4.80 -10.99 0.14
C HIS A 17 -6.21 -11.36 0.58
N LEU A 18 -7.14 -10.40 0.54
CA LEU A 18 -8.53 -10.60 0.96
C LEU A 18 -9.24 -11.68 0.14
N HIS A 19 -9.05 -11.69 -1.19
CA HIS A 19 -9.60 -12.73 -2.05
C HIS A 19 -9.03 -14.11 -1.72
N ARG A 20 -7.73 -14.22 -1.41
CA ARG A 20 -7.10 -15.49 -1.02
C ARG A 20 -7.70 -16.07 0.26
N ILE A 21 -8.14 -15.21 1.19
CA ILE A 21 -8.79 -15.62 2.45
C ILE A 21 -10.32 -15.55 2.38
N GLN A 22 -10.89 -15.42 1.17
CA GLN A 22 -12.35 -15.37 0.91
C GLN A 22 -13.07 -14.20 1.61
N CYS A 23 -12.38 -13.10 1.92
CA CYS A 23 -12.96 -11.87 2.47
C CYS A 23 -13.26 -10.80 1.40
N ALA A 24 -12.97 -11.07 0.12
CA ALA A 24 -13.31 -10.19 -0.99
C ALA A 24 -13.65 -11.03 -2.23
N ASP A 25 -14.67 -10.61 -2.98
CA ASP A 25 -15.16 -11.34 -4.16
C ASP A 25 -14.17 -11.32 -5.35
N SER A 26 -13.23 -10.37 -5.35
CA SER A 26 -12.29 -10.20 -6.45
C SER A 26 -10.92 -9.73 -5.96
N PRO A 27 -9.82 -10.18 -6.58
CA PRO A 27 -8.48 -9.67 -6.28
C PRO A 27 -8.20 -8.30 -6.91
N ARG A 28 -9.13 -7.75 -7.71
CA ARG A 28 -8.94 -6.51 -8.49
C ARG A 28 -8.66 -5.30 -7.60
N CYS A 29 -7.84 -4.38 -8.10
CA CYS A 29 -7.60 -3.11 -7.44
C CYS A 29 -8.85 -2.23 -7.55
N PRO A 30 -9.43 -1.79 -6.42
CA PRO A 30 -10.63 -0.94 -6.44
C PRO A 30 -10.32 0.46 -6.96
N SER A 31 -9.05 0.88 -6.88
CA SER A 31 -8.65 2.25 -7.23
C SER A 31 -8.37 2.42 -8.73
N CYS A 32 -7.82 1.40 -9.40
CA CYS A 32 -7.40 1.51 -10.79
C CYS A 32 -7.92 0.39 -11.71
N GLY A 33 -8.67 -0.57 -11.18
CA GLY A 33 -9.21 -1.70 -11.96
C GLY A 33 -8.20 -2.77 -12.36
N ALA A 34 -6.93 -2.69 -11.93
CA ALA A 34 -5.93 -3.71 -12.24
C ALA A 34 -6.38 -5.10 -11.76
N PRO A 35 -6.02 -6.20 -12.47
CA PRO A 35 -6.52 -7.54 -12.17
C PRO A 35 -6.16 -8.06 -10.78
N SER A 36 -5.07 -7.55 -10.17
CA SER A 36 -4.64 -7.96 -8.84
C SER A 36 -4.01 -6.83 -8.04
N GLU A 37 -4.60 -6.50 -6.90
CA GLU A 37 -4.07 -5.57 -5.92
C GLU A 37 -3.07 -6.25 -4.99
N SER A 38 -1.84 -6.46 -5.48
CA SER A 38 -0.74 -6.91 -4.63
C SER A 38 -0.06 -5.73 -3.90
N ILE A 39 0.75 -6.03 -2.87
CA ILE A 39 1.60 -5.02 -2.21
C ILE A 39 2.47 -4.29 -3.22
N ARG A 40 3.06 -5.03 -4.17
CA ARG A 40 3.92 -4.45 -5.21
C ARG A 40 3.11 -3.53 -6.13
N HIS A 41 1.90 -3.94 -6.52
CA HIS A 41 1.00 -3.08 -7.28
C HIS A 41 0.68 -1.79 -6.52
N TYR A 42 0.21 -1.93 -5.27
CA TYR A 42 -0.15 -0.81 -4.41
C TYR A 42 1.01 0.19 -4.21
N LEU A 43 2.23 -0.30 -3.96
CA LEU A 43 3.38 0.56 -3.64
C LEU A 43 4.20 1.05 -4.83
N GLN A 44 4.13 0.39 -5.98
CA GLN A 44 5.03 0.69 -7.11
C GLN A 44 4.34 0.97 -8.44
N TYR A 45 3.14 0.44 -8.68
CA TYR A 45 2.55 0.42 -10.03
C TYR A 45 1.16 1.04 -10.15
N CYS A 46 0.37 1.16 -9.07
CA CYS A 46 -1.03 1.56 -9.17
C CYS A 46 -1.20 2.99 -9.72
N PRO A 47 -1.70 3.21 -10.94
CA PRO A 47 -1.71 4.55 -11.53
C PRO A 47 -2.49 5.58 -10.69
N SER A 48 -3.53 5.15 -9.96
CA SER A 48 -4.32 6.01 -9.06
C SER A 48 -3.56 6.60 -7.87
N TYR A 49 -2.38 6.06 -7.56
CA TYR A 49 -1.50 6.57 -6.49
C TYR A 49 -0.17 7.11 -7.04
N ALA A 50 -0.13 7.51 -8.31
CA ALA A 50 1.10 7.97 -8.97
C ALA A 50 1.71 9.18 -8.27
N ASP A 51 0.89 10.15 -7.86
CA ASP A 51 1.34 11.38 -7.21
C ASP A 51 1.93 11.11 -5.82
N GLU A 52 1.25 10.28 -5.01
CA GLU A 52 1.75 9.86 -3.70
C GLU A 52 3.06 9.07 -3.84
N ARG A 53 3.16 8.20 -4.86
CA ARG A 53 4.40 7.47 -5.13
C ARG A 53 5.52 8.38 -5.56
N TRP A 54 5.22 9.38 -6.39
CA TRP A 54 6.22 10.35 -6.80
C TRP A 54 6.75 11.13 -5.60
N ARG A 55 5.88 11.61 -4.71
CA ARG A 55 6.29 12.25 -3.44
C ARG A 55 7.10 11.32 -2.54
N MET A 56 6.73 10.04 -2.46
CA MET A 56 7.50 9.02 -1.72
C MET A 56 8.90 8.82 -2.33
N ARG A 57 9.01 8.80 -3.66
CA ARG A 57 10.28 8.69 -4.40
C ARG A 57 11.15 9.93 -4.21
N LEU A 58 10.59 11.14 -4.18
CA LEU A 58 11.38 12.35 -3.89
C LEU A 58 12.07 12.27 -2.52
N ARG A 59 11.43 11.66 -1.52
CA ARG A 59 12.00 11.51 -0.16
C ARG A 59 13.09 10.44 -0.05
N LEU A 60 13.00 9.38 -0.85
CA LEU A 60 13.85 8.18 -0.74
C LEU A 60 14.85 8.02 -1.90
N GLY A 61 14.66 8.76 -2.98
CA GLY A 61 15.38 8.60 -4.25
C GLY A 61 15.19 7.20 -4.85
N ARG A 62 16.24 6.69 -5.51
CA ARG A 62 16.26 5.35 -6.13
C ARG A 62 15.96 4.21 -5.15
N ARG A 63 16.13 4.43 -3.83
CA ARG A 63 15.85 3.42 -2.81
C ARG A 63 14.36 3.04 -2.74
N ALA A 64 13.44 3.92 -3.16
CA ALA A 64 12.01 3.62 -3.20
C ALA A 64 11.61 2.54 -4.22
N GLU A 65 12.49 2.16 -5.14
CA GLU A 65 12.23 1.09 -6.11
C GLU A 65 12.28 -0.30 -5.45
N LYS A 66 13.07 -0.44 -4.39
CA LYS A 66 13.17 -1.70 -3.65
C LYS A 66 12.08 -1.78 -2.60
N LEU A 67 11.21 -2.78 -2.74
CA LEU A 67 10.15 -3.05 -1.76
C LEU A 67 10.72 -3.28 -0.36
N SER A 68 11.87 -3.95 -0.26
CA SER A 68 12.55 -4.20 1.02
C SER A 68 12.95 -2.91 1.72
N THR A 69 13.39 -1.88 0.98
CA THR A 69 13.70 -0.58 1.55
C THR A 69 12.45 0.06 2.15
N LEU A 70 11.31 0.04 1.43
CA LEU A 70 10.04 0.60 1.91
C LEU A 70 9.52 -0.11 3.17
N LEU A 71 9.67 -1.44 3.23
CA LEU A 71 9.05 -2.27 4.27
C LEU A 71 9.94 -2.48 5.51
N TYR A 72 11.27 -2.42 5.39
CA TYR A 72 12.17 -2.84 6.48
C TYR A 72 13.17 -1.79 6.95
N THR A 73 13.18 -0.58 6.37
CA THR A 73 14.06 0.51 6.85
C THR A 73 13.24 1.58 7.58
N SER A 74 13.79 2.19 8.63
CA SER A 74 13.13 3.28 9.37
C SER A 74 12.64 4.39 8.43
N ARG A 75 13.55 4.91 7.59
CA ARG A 75 13.23 5.96 6.62
C ARG A 75 12.16 5.53 5.59
N GLY A 76 12.20 4.26 5.16
CA GLY A 76 11.18 3.70 4.27
C GLY A 76 9.81 3.63 4.93
N LEU A 77 9.76 3.26 6.21
CA LEU A 77 8.54 3.16 6.99
C LEU A 77 7.90 4.51 7.27
N ASP A 78 8.70 5.54 7.56
CA ASP A 78 8.20 6.90 7.72
C ASP A 78 7.58 7.43 6.42
N ALA A 79 8.25 7.17 5.29
CA ALA A 79 7.73 7.51 3.98
C ALA A 79 6.46 6.71 3.63
N LEU A 80 6.42 5.42 3.97
CA LEU A 80 5.27 4.55 3.75
C LEU A 80 4.08 4.93 4.64
N ALA A 81 4.32 5.38 5.88
CA ALA A 81 3.28 5.91 6.76
C ALA A 81 2.63 7.14 6.14
N SER A 82 3.45 8.07 5.64
CA SER A 82 2.98 9.26 4.91
C SER A 82 2.21 8.89 3.65
N TYR A 83 2.70 7.91 2.89
CA TYR A 83 2.04 7.37 1.70
C TYR A 83 0.65 6.83 2.04
N ASN A 84 0.55 5.90 3.00
CA ASN A 84 -0.72 5.31 3.44
C ASN A 84 -1.74 6.36 3.94
N ALA A 85 -1.25 7.40 4.64
CA ALA A 85 -2.11 8.47 5.13
C ALA A 85 -2.71 9.31 3.98
N LYS A 86 -1.93 9.52 2.90
CA LYS A 86 -2.35 10.29 1.72
C LYS A 86 -3.21 9.50 0.75
N THR A 87 -2.90 8.21 0.53
CA THR A 87 -3.72 7.34 -0.34
C THR A 87 -5.09 7.05 0.26
N GLY A 88 -5.22 7.09 1.59
CA GLY A 88 -6.48 6.78 2.28
C GLY A 88 -6.91 5.31 2.17
N ARG A 89 -6.11 4.43 1.54
CA ARG A 89 -6.48 3.03 1.22
C ARG A 89 -6.86 2.20 2.44
N PHE A 90 -6.28 2.53 3.60
CA PHE A 90 -6.51 1.85 4.87
C PHE A 90 -7.28 2.70 5.89
N ARG A 91 -7.87 3.83 5.47
CA ARG A 91 -8.77 4.59 6.34
C ARG A 91 -10.01 3.75 6.61
N ASN A 92 -10.32 3.54 7.88
CA ASN A 92 -11.55 2.89 8.28
C ASN A 92 -12.72 3.85 8.01
N PRO A 93 -13.77 3.47 7.27
CA PRO A 93 -14.98 4.29 7.12
C PRO A 93 -15.67 4.59 8.46
N HIS A 94 -15.47 3.73 9.47
CA HIS A 94 -16.17 3.80 10.76
C HIS A 94 -15.41 4.58 11.86
N SER A 95 -14.29 5.24 11.54
CA SER A 95 -13.50 6.01 12.52
C SER A 95 -13.79 7.52 12.48
N ARG A 96 -15.04 7.92 12.25
CA ARG A 96 -15.55 9.24 12.66
C ARG A 96 -16.45 9.01 13.88
N ARG A 97 -15.92 9.29 15.06
CA ARG A 97 -16.71 9.74 16.22
C ARG A 97 -16.25 11.14 16.54
#